data_AF-A0A8J8FJ66-F1
#
_entry.id   AF-A0A8J8FJ66-F1
#
_cell.length_a   1.000
_cell.length_b   1.000
_cell.length_c   1.000
_cell.angle_alpha   90.00
_cell.angle_beta   90.00
_cell.angle_gamma   90.00
#
_symmetry.space_group_name_H-M   'P 1'
#
loop_
_entity.id
_entity.type
_entity.pdbx_description
1 polymer ?
#
loop_
_entity_poly.entity_id
_entity_poly.type
_entity_poly.pdbx_seq_one_letter_code
_entity_poly.pdbx_strand_id
1 'polypeptide(L)'
;MKKYLPSKWIKLGSVIIILILLVLLFKTIYSYIDSYFEVPDNGSLIPNLNDPDKFVKYGYPEIKSLSIQFLTLVTAILVFSITFSEKIINYNQTKNSIRLTLTLGWAFLIFAIVTNGIGLAYNAFALSISLVDLNINQTDSLKIAGSFNPIISSSNSVNSSIANSEHKIVSAEFYEPAFQSLKAILMSGVFFVSGLICILIAGVVSIFQRTKTSS
;
A
#
# COMPACT_ATOMS: atom_id res chain seq x y z
N MET A 1 12.55 -44.77 31.10
CA MET A 1 12.58 -43.37 31.57
C MET A 1 12.19 -42.43 30.43
N LYS A 2 10.98 -41.84 30.42
CA LYS A 2 10.61 -40.80 29.45
C LYS A 2 11.15 -39.45 29.94
N LYS A 3 12.17 -38.90 29.28
CA LYS A 3 12.64 -37.53 29.54
C LYS A 3 11.54 -36.57 29.06
N TYR A 4 10.76 -36.03 29.99
CA TYR A 4 9.79 -34.98 29.70
C TYR A 4 10.54 -33.75 29.20
N LEU A 5 10.33 -33.38 27.93
CA LEU A 5 10.80 -32.10 27.42
C LEU A 5 10.16 -30.97 28.24
N PRO A 6 10.91 -29.93 28.63
CA PRO A 6 10.36 -28.87 29.46
C PRO A 6 9.26 -28.16 28.66
N SER A 7 8.05 -28.07 29.22
CA SER A 7 6.84 -27.53 28.56
C SER A 7 7.01 -26.10 28.00
N LYS A 8 8.04 -25.37 28.44
CA LYS A 8 8.45 -24.07 27.88
C LYS A 8 8.92 -24.16 26.43
N TRP A 9 9.61 -25.23 26.04
CA TRP A 9 10.15 -25.42 24.69
C TRP A 9 9.07 -25.70 23.65
N ILE A 10 8.01 -26.41 24.04
CA ILE A 10 6.88 -26.68 23.14
C ILE A 10 6.14 -25.37 22.80
N LYS A 11 5.96 -24.48 23.80
CA LYS A 11 5.33 -23.17 23.59
C LYS A 11 6.18 -22.26 22.73
N LEU A 12 7.49 -22.21 22.98
CA LEU A 12 8.43 -21.42 22.19
C LEU A 12 8.47 -21.91 20.74
N GLY A 13 8.55 -23.24 20.54
CA GLY A 13 8.51 -23.86 19.22
C GLY A 13 7.24 -23.52 18.45
N SER A 14 6.07 -23.56 19.10
CA SER A 14 4.80 -23.19 18.47
C SER A 14 4.78 -21.73 18.01
N VAL A 15 5.30 -20.79 18.81
CA VAL A 15 5.36 -19.37 18.43
C VAL A 15 6.31 -19.17 17.25
N ILE A 16 7.49 -19.80 17.29
CA ILE A 16 8.47 -19.73 16.20
C ILE A 16 7.88 -20.29 14.91
N ILE A 17 7.19 -21.44 14.97
CA ILE A 17 6.52 -22.04 13.80
C ILE A 17 5.47 -21.10 13.23
N ILE A 18 4.63 -20.49 14.07
CA ILE A 18 3.61 -19.51 13.61
C ILE A 18 4.29 -18.31 12.94
N LEU A 19 5.39 -17.82 13.51
CA LEU A 19 6.12 -16.67 12.98
C LEU A 19 6.81 -17.00 11.65
N ILE A 20 7.40 -18.19 11.51
CA ILE A 20 7.95 -18.69 10.25
C ILE A 20 6.85 -18.83 9.20
N LEU A 21 5.71 -19.43 9.56
CA LEU A 21 4.57 -19.56 8.64
C LEU A 21 4.07 -18.19 8.20
N LEU A 22 4.00 -17.22 9.12
CA LEU A 22 3.63 -15.84 8.82
C LEU A 22 4.60 -15.22 7.80
N VAL A 23 5.91 -15.36 8.01
CA VAL A 23 6.95 -14.85 7.11
C VAL A 23 6.88 -15.51 5.73
N LEU A 24 6.67 -16.83 5.68
CA LEU A 24 6.51 -17.56 4.41
C LEU A 24 5.25 -17.13 3.67
N LEU A 25 4.17 -16.88 4.40
CA LEU A 25 2.92 -16.38 3.85
C LEU A 25 3.11 -14.96 3.28
N PHE A 26 3.81 -14.08 4.01
CA PHE A 26 4.19 -12.75 3.51
C PHE A 26 5.07 -12.83 2.25
N LYS A 27 6.06 -13.73 2.22
CA LYS A 27 6.92 -13.93 1.04
C LYS A 27 6.11 -14.41 -0.16
N THR A 28 5.18 -15.34 0.06
CA THR A 28 4.30 -15.89 -0.98
C THR A 28 3.37 -14.81 -1.52
N ILE A 29 2.74 -14.02 -0.63
CA ILE A 29 1.89 -12.90 -1.04
C ILE A 29 2.70 -11.83 -1.75
N TYR A 30 3.90 -11.50 -1.29
CA TYR A 30 4.77 -10.51 -1.96
C TYR A 30 5.10 -10.97 -3.38
N SER A 31 5.54 -12.23 -3.55
CA SER A 31 5.81 -12.81 -4.87
C SER A 31 4.56 -12.85 -5.75
N TYR A 32 3.39 -13.13 -5.16
CA TYR A 32 2.12 -13.10 -5.86
C TYR A 32 1.80 -11.69 -6.34
N ILE A 33 1.83 -10.67 -5.47
CA ILE A 33 1.60 -9.27 -5.84
C ILE A 33 2.56 -8.82 -6.94
N ASP A 34 3.85 -9.18 -6.83
CA ASP A 34 4.85 -8.86 -7.84
C ASP A 34 4.47 -9.41 -9.22
N SER A 35 3.98 -10.66 -9.28
CA SER A 35 3.52 -11.27 -10.53
C SER A 35 2.26 -10.63 -11.13
N TYR A 36 1.37 -10.03 -10.32
CA TYR A 36 0.23 -9.24 -10.84
C TYR A 36 0.66 -7.88 -11.39
N PHE A 37 1.83 -7.40 -10.95
CA PHE A 37 2.37 -6.11 -11.30
C PHE A 37 3.40 -6.19 -12.44
N GLU A 38 3.68 -7.38 -12.99
CA GLU A 38 4.34 -7.45 -14.28
C GLU A 38 3.40 -6.89 -15.35
N VAL A 39 3.72 -5.68 -15.82
CA VAL A 39 2.96 -5.00 -16.88
C VAL A 39 2.94 -5.92 -18.09
N PRO A 40 1.77 -6.44 -18.50
CA PRO A 40 1.69 -7.25 -19.70
C PRO A 40 2.08 -6.35 -20.88
N ASP A 41 3.12 -6.72 -21.62
CA ASP A 41 3.65 -5.97 -22.79
C ASP A 41 2.64 -5.87 -23.96
N ASN A 42 1.47 -6.48 -23.76
CA ASN A 42 0.37 -6.68 -24.70
C ASN A 42 -0.82 -5.74 -24.44
N GLY A 43 -0.56 -4.45 -24.24
CA GLY A 43 -1.41 -3.31 -24.68
C GLY A 43 -2.94 -3.33 -24.53
N SER A 44 -3.55 -4.15 -23.66
CA SER A 44 -5.01 -4.30 -23.65
C SER A 44 -5.56 -4.76 -22.30
N LEU A 45 -6.07 -3.80 -21.52
CA LEU A 45 -7.27 -3.87 -20.66
C LEU A 45 -7.28 -2.77 -19.58
N ILE A 46 -6.12 -2.22 -19.23
CA ILE A 46 -6.04 -0.97 -18.47
C ILE A 46 -6.12 0.17 -19.49
N PRO A 47 -7.10 1.10 -19.40
CA PRO A 47 -7.19 2.23 -20.33
C PRO A 47 -5.84 2.91 -20.39
N ASN A 48 -5.24 2.96 -21.58
CA ASN A 48 -3.85 3.38 -21.84
C ASN A 48 -3.45 4.51 -20.89
N LEU A 49 -2.83 4.11 -19.77
CA LEU A 49 -2.61 5.01 -18.64
C LEU A 49 -1.45 5.95 -18.97
N ASN A 50 -0.70 5.67 -20.05
CA ASN A 50 0.42 6.44 -20.63
C ASN A 50 0.06 7.88 -21.04
N ASP A 51 -1.20 8.23 -20.92
CA ASP A 51 -1.73 9.56 -21.15
C ASP A 51 -1.88 10.30 -19.81
N PRO A 52 -1.02 11.29 -19.50
CA PRO A 52 -1.01 11.97 -18.20
C PRO A 52 -2.37 12.61 -17.89
N ASP A 53 -3.09 13.09 -18.90
CA ASP A 53 -4.44 13.66 -18.76
C ASP A 53 -5.44 12.64 -18.21
N LYS A 54 -5.34 11.37 -18.63
CA LYS A 54 -6.22 10.29 -18.16
C LYS A 54 -5.84 9.85 -16.75
N PHE A 55 -4.55 9.81 -16.43
CA PHE A 55 -4.09 9.49 -15.07
C PHE A 55 -4.58 10.53 -14.06
N VAL A 56 -4.39 11.82 -14.36
CA VAL A 56 -4.84 12.92 -13.49
C VAL A 56 -6.36 12.93 -13.33
N LYS A 57 -7.10 12.66 -14.41
CA LYS A 57 -8.57 12.70 -14.39
C LYS A 57 -9.22 11.50 -13.73
N TYR A 58 -8.68 10.29 -13.89
CA TYR A 58 -9.32 9.05 -13.42
C TYR A 58 -8.51 8.30 -12.37
N GLY A 59 -7.21 8.08 -12.60
CA GLY A 59 -6.36 7.28 -11.71
C GLY A 59 -6.12 7.92 -10.35
N TYR A 60 -5.76 9.21 -10.33
CA TYR A 60 -5.43 9.90 -9.08
C TYR A 60 -6.62 10.01 -8.11
N PRO A 61 -7.83 10.46 -8.53
CA PRO A 61 -8.98 10.56 -7.62
C PRO A 61 -9.39 9.20 -7.04
N GLU A 62 -9.31 8.14 -7.82
CA GLU A 62 -9.66 6.78 -7.40
C GLU A 62 -8.69 6.25 -6.35
N ILE A 63 -7.37 6.33 -6.61
CA ILE A 63 -6.37 5.86 -5.65
C ILE A 63 -6.41 6.70 -4.37
N LYS A 64 -6.57 8.03 -4.49
CA LYS A 64 -6.72 8.92 -3.34
C LYS A 64 -7.95 8.55 -2.50
N SER A 65 -9.10 8.33 -3.13
CA SER A 65 -10.34 7.94 -2.45
C SER A 65 -10.16 6.59 -1.74
N LEU A 66 -9.57 5.60 -2.43
CA LEU A 66 -9.29 4.28 -1.89
C LEU A 66 -8.39 4.34 -0.65
N SER A 67 -7.28 5.10 -0.71
CA SER A 67 -6.36 5.24 0.40
C SER A 67 -6.99 5.97 1.60
N ILE A 68 -7.83 6.98 1.38
CA ILE A 68 -8.56 7.67 2.46
C ILE A 68 -9.55 6.73 3.14
N GLN A 69 -10.31 5.95 2.36
CA GLN A 69 -11.25 4.96 2.90
C GLN A 69 -10.50 3.87 3.68
N PHE A 70 -9.41 3.36 3.13
CA PHE A 70 -8.58 2.35 3.80
C PHE A 70 -7.97 2.91 5.09
N LEU A 71 -7.41 4.13 5.08
CA LEU A 71 -6.86 4.75 6.29
C LEU A 71 -7.94 4.91 7.37
N THR A 72 -9.13 5.38 6.98
CA THR A 72 -10.27 5.53 7.90
C THR A 72 -10.68 4.20 8.52
N LEU A 73 -10.78 3.15 7.70
CA LEU A 73 -11.09 1.79 8.15
C LEU A 73 -10.04 1.28 9.14
N VAL A 74 -8.76 1.43 8.81
CA VAL A 74 -7.64 0.99 9.66
C VAL A 74 -7.63 1.74 10.98
N THR A 75 -7.83 3.07 10.98
CA THR A 75 -7.92 3.88 12.21
C THR A 75 -9.13 3.48 13.07
N ALA A 76 -10.30 3.29 12.47
CA ALA A 76 -11.50 2.86 13.19
C ALA A 76 -11.29 1.49 13.87
N ILE A 77 -10.69 0.54 13.14
CA ILE A 77 -10.38 -0.79 13.66
C ILE A 77 -9.28 -0.77 14.72
N LEU A 78 -8.29 0.12 14.59
CA LEU A 78 -7.26 0.31 15.62
C LEU A 78 -7.88 0.85 16.91
N VAL A 79 -8.73 1.89 16.84
CA VAL A 79 -9.43 2.47 18.00
C VAL A 79 -10.34 1.42 18.65
N PHE A 80 -11.10 0.68 17.83
CA PHE A 80 -11.90 -0.45 18.31
C PHE A 80 -11.03 -1.51 18.99
N SER A 81 -9.90 -1.90 18.40
CA SER A 81 -9.00 -2.88 19.00
C SER A 81 -8.43 -2.43 20.34
N ILE A 82 -8.02 -1.16 20.45
CA ILE A 82 -7.49 -0.59 21.69
C ILE A 82 -8.56 -0.61 22.78
N THR A 83 -9.77 -0.12 22.49
CA THR A 83 -10.89 -0.10 23.46
C THR A 83 -11.31 -1.51 23.90
N PHE A 84 -11.31 -2.49 22.99
CA PHE A 84 -11.59 -3.88 23.36
C PHE A 84 -10.47 -4.53 24.16
N SER A 85 -9.21 -4.15 23.94
CA SER A 85 -8.09 -4.70 24.69
C SER A 85 -8.17 -4.39 26.18
N GLU A 86 -8.58 -3.15 26.52
CA GLU A 86 -8.70 -2.69 27.91
C GLU A 86 -9.78 -3.48 28.65
N LYS A 87 -10.88 -3.84 27.96
CA LYS A 87 -11.99 -4.58 28.57
C LYS A 87 -11.76 -6.08 28.64
N ILE A 88 -11.09 -6.67 27.65
CA ILE A 88 -10.96 -8.13 27.53
C ILE A 88 -9.74 -8.67 28.27
N ILE A 89 -8.64 -7.91 28.30
CA ILE A 89 -7.34 -8.41 28.77
C ILE A 89 -7.02 -7.74 30.09
N ASN A 90 -7.23 -8.49 31.17
CA ASN A 90 -6.73 -8.08 32.47
C ASN A 90 -5.20 -8.24 32.46
N TYR A 91 -4.50 -7.16 32.09
CA TYR A 91 -3.09 -7.20 31.76
C TYR A 91 -2.27 -7.82 32.88
N ASN A 92 -2.60 -7.58 34.15
CA ASN A 92 -1.81 -8.10 35.27
C ASN A 92 -1.92 -9.62 35.47
N GLN A 93 -3.06 -10.23 35.14
CA GLN A 93 -3.30 -11.67 35.39
C GLN A 93 -3.07 -12.55 34.15
N THR A 94 -2.93 -11.95 32.97
CA THR A 94 -2.84 -12.71 31.71
C THR A 94 -1.43 -13.19 31.42
N LYS A 95 -1.30 -14.42 30.87
CA LYS A 95 -0.01 -15.02 30.47
C LYS A 95 0.72 -14.17 29.43
N ASN A 96 2.05 -14.07 29.53
CA ASN A 96 2.89 -13.27 28.62
C ASN A 96 2.70 -13.60 27.13
N SER A 97 2.33 -14.84 26.77
CA SER A 97 2.10 -15.22 25.37
C SER A 97 0.95 -14.44 24.73
N ILE A 98 -0.18 -14.28 25.42
CA ILE A 98 -1.33 -13.52 24.89
C ILE A 98 -0.96 -12.05 24.77
N ARG A 99 -0.24 -11.51 25.77
CA ARG A 99 0.25 -10.13 25.73
C ARG A 99 1.12 -9.91 24.49
N LEU A 100 2.04 -10.82 24.22
CA LEU A 100 2.93 -10.73 23.06
C LEU A 100 2.14 -10.81 21.74
N THR A 101 1.21 -11.76 21.58
CA THR A 101 0.38 -11.85 20.35
C THR A 101 -0.45 -10.59 20.11
N LEU A 102 -1.01 -10.01 21.19
CA LEU A 102 -1.77 -8.77 21.09
C LEU A 102 -0.87 -7.59 20.70
N THR A 103 0.28 -7.43 21.36
CA THR A 103 1.27 -6.39 21.02
C THR A 103 1.76 -6.55 19.58
N LEU A 104 1.99 -7.78 19.12
CA LEU A 104 2.38 -8.05 17.73
C LEU A 104 1.27 -7.61 16.77
N GLY A 105 0.01 -7.96 17.06
CA GLY A 105 -1.13 -7.56 16.26
C GLY A 105 -1.26 -6.04 16.12
N TRP A 106 -1.04 -5.30 17.21
CA TRP A 106 -0.99 -3.84 17.18
C TRP A 106 0.19 -3.29 16.39
N ALA A 107 1.37 -3.87 16.54
CA ALA A 107 2.53 -3.47 15.75
C ALA A 107 2.26 -3.65 14.24
N PHE A 108 1.59 -4.74 13.84
CA PHE A 108 1.16 -4.96 12.46
C PHE A 108 0.15 -3.92 11.97
N LEU A 109 -0.83 -3.54 12.80
CA LEU A 109 -1.78 -2.48 12.45
C LEU A 109 -1.09 -1.12 12.28
N ILE A 110 -0.18 -0.75 13.18
CA ILE A 110 0.59 0.49 13.07
C ILE A 110 1.46 0.47 11.81
N PHE A 111 2.11 -0.67 11.52
CA PHE A 111 2.92 -0.82 10.33
C PHE A 111 2.10 -0.70 9.04
N ALA A 112 0.87 -1.23 9.02
CA ALA A 112 -0.08 -1.04 7.93
C ALA A 112 -0.45 0.45 7.74
N ILE A 113 -0.63 1.21 8.81
CA ILE A 113 -0.90 2.66 8.73
C ILE A 113 0.30 3.39 8.10
N VAL A 114 1.51 3.11 8.57
CA VAL A 114 2.73 3.79 8.08
C VAL A 114 2.97 3.46 6.60
N THR A 115 2.87 2.20 6.21
CA THR A 115 3.05 1.77 4.81
C THR A 115 1.99 2.35 3.88
N ASN A 116 0.73 2.43 4.33
CA ASN A 116 -0.32 3.13 3.58
C ASN A 116 -0.03 4.64 3.43
N GLY A 117 0.45 5.28 4.50
CA GLY A 117 0.85 6.70 4.47
C GLY A 117 1.98 6.97 3.48
N ILE A 118 2.97 6.07 3.41
CA ILE A 118 4.05 6.14 2.42
C ILE A 118 3.49 6.02 0.99
N GLY A 119 2.57 5.07 0.76
CA GLY A 119 1.87 4.97 -0.53
C GLY A 119 1.16 6.28 -0.91
N LEU A 120 0.46 6.90 0.04
CA LEU A 120 -0.20 8.19 -0.19
C LEU A 120 0.79 9.30 -0.57
N ALA A 121 1.96 9.34 0.09
CA ALA A 121 3.02 10.31 -0.20
C ALA A 121 3.56 10.15 -1.62
N TYR A 122 3.81 8.91 -2.07
CA TYR A 122 4.22 8.64 -3.46
C TYR A 122 3.17 9.08 -4.48
N ASN A 123 1.87 8.86 -4.21
CA ASN A 123 0.80 9.36 -5.08
C ASN A 123 0.76 10.89 -5.16
N ALA A 124 0.94 11.57 -4.03
CA ALA A 124 0.97 13.03 -4.00
C ALA A 124 2.17 13.58 -4.78
N PHE A 125 3.32 12.91 -4.68
CA PHE A 125 4.51 13.25 -5.44
C PHE A 125 4.29 13.05 -6.94
N ALA A 126 3.75 11.89 -7.35
CA ALA A 126 3.39 11.63 -8.75
C ALA A 126 2.45 12.72 -9.29
N LEU A 127 1.36 13.04 -8.58
CA LEU A 127 0.46 14.13 -9.00
C LEU A 127 1.20 15.46 -9.18
N SER A 128 2.11 15.80 -8.27
CA SER A 128 2.82 17.08 -8.30
C SER A 128 3.63 17.23 -9.58
N ILE A 129 4.33 16.16 -10.02
CA ILE A 129 5.07 16.16 -11.29
C ILE A 129 4.08 16.33 -12.47
N SER A 130 2.96 15.62 -12.46
CA SER A 130 1.92 15.70 -13.51
C SER A 130 1.38 17.13 -13.69
N LEU A 131 1.15 17.84 -12.58
CA LEU A 131 0.63 19.21 -12.62
C LEU A 131 1.67 20.21 -13.17
N VAL A 132 2.95 19.97 -12.93
CA VAL A 132 4.04 20.81 -13.47
C VAL A 132 4.09 20.68 -15.00
N ASP A 133 3.97 19.46 -15.53
CA ASP A 133 3.98 19.21 -16.97
C ASP A 133 2.79 19.87 -17.69
N LEU A 134 1.59 19.78 -17.10
CA LEU A 134 0.39 20.43 -17.65
C LEU A 134 0.52 21.96 -17.69
N ASN A 135 1.14 22.56 -16.67
CA ASN A 135 1.34 24.01 -16.61
C ASN A 135 2.31 24.50 -17.70
N ILE A 136 3.39 23.75 -17.97
CA ILE A 136 4.36 24.09 -19.02
C ILE A 136 3.68 24.07 -20.40
N ASN A 137 2.94 23.00 -20.71
CA ASN A 137 2.25 22.86 -22.00
C ASN A 137 1.23 23.99 -22.25
N GLN A 138 0.57 24.47 -21.20
CA GLN A 138 -0.37 25.57 -21.31
C GLN A 138 0.35 26.91 -21.61
N THR A 139 1.52 27.15 -21.02
CA THR A 139 2.29 28.38 -21.28
C THR A 139 2.83 28.48 -22.71
N ASP A 140 3.18 27.37 -23.33
CA ASP A 140 3.68 27.36 -24.71
C ASP A 140 2.56 27.63 -25.72
N SER A 141 1.37 27.07 -25.48
CA SER A 141 0.18 27.33 -26.31
C SER A 141 -0.22 28.83 -26.29
N LEU A 142 -0.06 29.50 -25.15
CA LEU A 142 -0.36 30.93 -24.99
C LEU A 142 0.68 31.84 -25.67
N LYS A 143 1.96 31.46 -25.68
CA LYS A 143 3.00 32.22 -26.40
C LYS A 143 2.84 32.16 -27.92
N ILE A 144 2.41 31.01 -28.46
CA ILE A 144 2.14 30.86 -29.90
C ILE A 144 0.89 31.66 -30.31
N ALA A 145 -0.15 31.68 -29.47
CA ALA A 145 -1.35 32.49 -29.73
C ALA A 145 -1.08 34.01 -29.67
N GLY A 146 -0.12 34.45 -28.83
CA GLY A 146 0.28 35.86 -28.73
C GLY A 146 1.24 36.35 -29.83
N SER A 147 1.82 35.44 -30.64
CA SER A 147 2.78 35.75 -31.71
C SER A 147 2.18 35.63 -33.11
N PHE A 148 0.90 36.00 -33.27
CA PHE A 148 0.29 36.15 -34.60
C PHE A 148 0.62 37.53 -35.18
N ASN A 149 1.78 37.62 -35.83
CA ASN A 149 2.04 38.64 -36.84
C ASN A 149 1.92 37.94 -38.21
N PRO A 150 0.92 38.27 -39.06
CA PRO A 150 0.69 37.54 -40.31
C PRO A 150 1.70 38.01 -41.36
N ILE A 151 2.88 37.41 -41.41
CA ILE A 151 3.83 37.60 -42.52
C ILE A 151 4.25 36.25 -43.07
N ILE A 152 3.56 35.87 -44.15
CA ILE A 152 4.02 35.17 -45.35
C ILE A 152 4.96 33.97 -45.13
N SER A 153 4.36 32.79 -45.31
CA SER A 153 4.90 31.48 -45.68
C SER A 153 6.24 31.45 -46.45
N SER A 154 7.15 30.58 -46.03
CA SER A 154 7.93 29.74 -46.96
C SER A 154 8.50 28.50 -46.25
N SER A 155 8.14 27.34 -46.80
CA SER A 155 8.70 25.99 -46.69
C SER A 155 9.93 25.77 -45.79
N ASN A 156 9.82 24.84 -44.83
CA ASN A 156 10.82 23.78 -44.60
C ASN A 156 10.24 22.67 -43.70
N SER A 157 9.99 21.50 -44.28
CA SER A 157 9.29 20.35 -43.70
C SER A 157 10.22 19.27 -43.12
N VAL A 158 11.32 19.64 -42.45
CA VAL A 158 12.38 18.67 -42.08
C VAL A 158 12.59 18.48 -40.57
N ASN A 159 11.98 19.30 -39.69
CA ASN A 159 12.31 19.27 -38.25
C ASN A 159 11.26 18.64 -37.31
N SER A 160 10.18 18.04 -37.82
CA SER A 160 9.11 17.48 -36.96
C SER A 160 9.43 16.12 -36.32
N SER A 161 10.55 15.50 -36.66
CA SER A 161 10.93 14.16 -36.17
C SER A 161 11.73 14.20 -34.86
N ILE A 162 12.38 15.32 -34.51
CA ILE A 162 13.19 15.45 -33.28
C ILE A 162 12.32 15.85 -32.07
N ALA A 163 11.28 16.66 -32.26
CA ALA A 163 10.36 17.04 -31.18
C ALA A 163 9.50 15.86 -30.66
N ASN A 164 9.30 14.82 -31.48
CA ASN A 164 8.54 13.63 -31.08
C ASN A 164 9.35 12.63 -30.24
N SER A 165 10.69 12.71 -30.24
CA SER A 165 11.52 11.79 -29.43
C SER A 165 11.68 12.26 -27.98
N GLU A 166 11.73 13.56 -27.71
CA GLU A 166 11.93 14.08 -26.34
C GLU A 166 10.66 13.93 -25.49
N HIS A 167 9.48 14.15 -26.07
CA HIS A 167 8.21 13.98 -25.37
C HIS A 167 7.95 12.52 -24.94
N LYS A 168 8.57 11.54 -25.62
CA LYS A 168 8.39 10.11 -25.31
C LYS A 168 9.25 9.65 -24.12
N ILE A 169 10.33 10.36 -23.82
CA ILE A 169 11.26 10.01 -22.74
C ILE A 169 10.70 10.46 -21.38
N VAL A 170 10.08 11.65 -21.32
CA VAL A 170 9.49 12.18 -20.08
C VAL A 170 8.28 11.35 -19.61
N SER A 171 7.49 10.80 -20.53
CA SER A 171 6.32 9.99 -20.19
C SER A 171 6.64 8.65 -19.51
N ALA A 172 7.85 8.09 -19.68
CA ALA A 172 8.17 6.77 -19.10
C ALA A 172 8.52 6.84 -17.60
N GLU A 173 9.14 7.93 -17.15
CA GLU A 173 9.53 8.12 -15.73
C GLU A 173 8.33 8.36 -14.81
N PHE A 174 7.19 8.78 -15.37
CA PHE A 174 6.02 9.18 -14.60
C PHE A 174 5.25 8.01 -13.97
N TYR A 175 5.31 6.82 -14.57
CA TYR A 175 4.48 5.67 -14.15
C TYR A 175 5.05 4.91 -12.96
N GLU A 176 6.37 4.94 -12.79
CA GLU A 176 7.05 4.23 -11.73
C GLU A 176 6.54 4.61 -10.31
N PRO A 177 6.40 5.90 -9.94
CA PRO A 177 5.96 6.27 -8.60
C PRO A 177 4.49 5.91 -8.30
N ALA A 178 3.60 6.03 -9.29
CA ALA A 178 2.19 5.67 -9.13
C ALA A 178 2.03 4.15 -8.90
N PHE A 179 2.82 3.35 -9.61
CA PHE A 179 2.82 1.90 -9.47
C PHE A 179 3.41 1.46 -8.13
N GLN A 180 4.52 2.08 -7.72
CA GLN A 180 5.13 1.86 -6.41
C GLN A 180 4.15 2.19 -5.28
N SER A 181 3.37 3.27 -5.42
CA SER A 181 2.33 3.60 -4.44
C SER A 181 1.27 2.51 -4.33
N LEU A 182 0.74 2.04 -5.46
CA LEU A 182 -0.29 1.00 -5.45
C LEU A 182 0.23 -0.30 -4.82
N LYS A 183 1.49 -0.67 -5.09
CA LYS A 183 2.17 -1.80 -4.45
C LYS A 183 2.27 -1.60 -2.93
N ALA A 184 2.61 -0.39 -2.47
CA ALA A 184 2.68 -0.07 -1.04
C ALA A 184 1.29 -0.16 -0.36
N ILE A 185 0.23 0.34 -1.03
CA ILE A 185 -1.14 0.25 -0.53
C ILE A 185 -1.59 -1.21 -0.43
N LEU A 186 -1.35 -2.03 -1.46
CA LEU A 186 -1.68 -3.46 -1.42
C LEU A 186 -0.95 -4.18 -0.30
N MET A 187 0.35 -3.93 -0.15
CA MET A 187 1.14 -4.49 0.96
C MET A 187 0.58 -4.09 2.32
N SER A 188 0.18 -2.83 2.48
CA SER A 188 -0.44 -2.36 3.72
C SER A 188 -1.75 -3.10 4.05
N GLY A 189 -2.57 -3.41 3.03
CA GLY A 189 -3.78 -4.22 3.17
C GLY A 189 -3.50 -5.63 3.70
N VAL A 190 -2.43 -6.27 3.22
CA VAL A 190 -2.02 -7.61 3.68
C VAL A 190 -1.57 -7.57 5.14
N PHE A 191 -0.74 -6.58 5.52
CA PHE A 191 -0.32 -6.40 6.90
C PHE A 191 -1.50 -6.13 7.84
N PHE A 192 -2.47 -5.35 7.36
CA PHE A 192 -3.68 -5.05 8.10
C PHE A 192 -4.51 -6.29 8.41
N VAL A 193 -4.81 -7.12 7.39
CA VAL A 193 -5.57 -8.37 7.57
C VAL A 193 -4.82 -9.33 8.49
N SER A 194 -3.51 -9.44 8.34
CA SER A 194 -2.66 -10.27 9.20
C SER A 194 -2.71 -9.82 10.67
N GLY A 195 -2.61 -8.50 10.93
CA GLY A 195 -2.74 -7.92 12.26
C GLY A 195 -4.12 -8.19 12.87
N LEU A 196 -5.19 -8.04 12.09
CA LEU A 196 -6.56 -8.36 12.50
C LEU A 196 -6.72 -9.82 12.93
N ILE A 197 -6.20 -10.76 12.13
CA ILE A 197 -6.25 -12.20 12.45
C ILE A 197 -5.50 -12.47 13.76
N CYS A 198 -4.33 -11.86 13.96
CA CYS A 198 -3.57 -12.01 15.20
C CYS A 198 -4.35 -11.54 16.43
N ILE A 199 -5.00 -10.37 16.35
CA ILE A 199 -5.82 -9.81 17.43
C ILE A 199 -7.04 -10.70 17.70
N LEU A 200 -7.69 -11.21 16.66
CA LEU A 200 -8.85 -12.08 16.79
C LEU A 200 -8.48 -13.41 17.47
N ILE A 201 -7.38 -14.03 17.06
CA ILE A 201 -6.86 -15.25 17.71
C ILE A 201 -6.52 -14.98 19.17
N ALA A 202 -5.86 -13.86 19.47
CA ALA A 202 -5.54 -13.48 20.85
C ALA A 202 -6.82 -13.30 21.70
N GLY A 203 -7.84 -12.66 21.14
CA GLY A 203 -9.15 -12.47 21.77
C GLY A 203 -9.84 -13.79 22.08
N VAL A 204 -9.95 -14.69 21.11
CA VAL A 204 -10.58 -16.01 21.28
C VAL A 204 -9.84 -16.84 22.32
N VAL A 205 -8.50 -16.89 22.26
CA VAL A 205 -7.69 -17.62 23.25
C VAL A 205 -7.86 -17.04 24.65
N SER A 206 -8.00 -15.72 24.80
CA SER A 206 -8.25 -15.06 26.08
C SER A 206 -9.59 -15.51 26.69
N ILE A 207 -10.66 -15.57 25.90
CA ILE A 207 -11.98 -16.01 26.34
C ILE A 207 -11.95 -17.47 26.84
N PHE A 208 -11.31 -18.38 26.09
CA PHE A 208 -11.17 -19.79 26.50
C PHE A 208 -10.34 -19.99 27.78
N GLN A 209 -9.41 -19.07 28.08
CA GLN A 209 -8.66 -19.16 29.35
C GLN A 209 -9.51 -18.76 30.54
N ARG A 210 -10.42 -17.79 30.35
CA ARG A 210 -11.32 -17.32 31.41
C ARG A 210 -12.36 -18.36 31.80
N THR A 211 -12.85 -19.16 30.85
CA THR A 211 -13.84 -20.23 31.13
C THR A 211 -13.25 -21.40 31.92
N LYS A 212 -11.95 -21.68 31.80
CA LYS A 212 -11.28 -22.77 32.53
C LYS A 212 -11.00 -22.44 33.99
N THR A 213 -10.90 -21.16 34.36
CA THR A 213 -10.61 -20.74 35.73
C THR A 213 -11.86 -20.64 36.61
N SER A 214 -13.05 -20.74 36.03
CA SER A 214 -14.33 -20.69 36.78
C SER A 214 -14.91 -22.06 37.11
N SER A 215 -14.23 -23.15 36.73
CA SER A 215 -14.59 -24.54 37.04
C SER A 215 -13.58 -25.15 37.99
#